data_AF-A0A2K3JWU5-F1
#
_entry.id   AF-A0A2K3JWU5-F1
#
_cell.length_a   1.000
_cell.length_b   1.000
_cell.length_c   1.000
_cell.angle_alpha   90.00
_cell.angle_beta   90.00
_cell.angle_gamma   90.00
#
_symmetry.space_group_name_H-M   'P 1'
#
loop_
_entity.id
_entity.type
_entity.pdbx_description
1 polymer ?
#
loop_
_entity_poly.entity_id
_entity_poly.type
_entity_poly.pdbx_seq_one_letter_code
_entity_poly.pdbx_strand_id
1 'polypeptide(L)'
;GPFKINGVPLRRVNQAYVIGTSTKVDISSVNVDKFDDKYFSKESPKKTKKGEGEFFEADKEDKKVLPQEKKDDQKTVDAGLLKAIESVPDLKTYLGARFSLKAGVKPHELLF
;
A
#
# COMPACT_ATOMS: atom_id res chain seq x y z
N GLY A 1 1.87 -4.87 -0.37
CA GLY A 1 2.91 -5.74 0.24
C GLY A 1 2.86 -5.55 1.73
N PRO A 2 3.33 -6.50 2.55
CA PRO A 2 3.23 -6.36 4.00
C PRO A 2 3.99 -5.13 4.49
N PHE A 3 3.35 -4.30 5.32
CA PHE A 3 3.90 -3.03 5.77
C PHE A 3 5.24 -3.22 6.50
N LYS A 4 5.38 -4.34 7.23
CA LYS A 4 6.61 -4.70 7.95
C LYS A 4 7.83 -4.97 7.04
N ILE A 5 7.61 -5.36 5.78
CA ILE A 5 8.70 -5.70 4.86
C ILE A 5 9.12 -4.49 4.03
N ASN A 6 8.15 -3.81 3.39
CA ASN A 6 8.44 -2.79 2.39
C ASN A 6 7.78 -1.43 2.67
N GLY A 7 7.15 -1.27 3.83
CA GLY A 7 6.51 -0.01 4.23
C GLY A 7 5.28 0.36 3.40
N VAL A 8 4.76 -0.55 2.58
CA VAL A 8 3.58 -0.28 1.75
C VAL A 8 2.32 -0.58 2.57
N PRO A 9 1.49 0.42 2.89
CA PRO A 9 0.20 0.16 3.54
C PRO A 9 -0.82 -0.38 2.52
N LEU A 10 -1.93 -0.92 3.03
CA LEU A 10 -3.14 -1.19 2.26
C LEU A 10 -3.59 0.10 1.58
N ARG A 11 -3.48 0.13 0.25
CA ARG A 11 -3.73 1.31 -0.57
C ARG A 11 -4.28 0.89 -1.92
N ARG A 12 -5.08 1.78 -2.53
CA ARG A 12 -5.49 1.65 -3.92
C ARG A 12 -4.34 2.02 -4.86
N VAL A 13 -4.14 1.20 -5.90
CA VAL A 13 -3.13 1.42 -6.95
C VAL A 13 -3.80 1.15 -8.30
N ASN A 14 -3.51 1.98 -9.30
CA ASN A 14 -4.02 1.77 -10.65
C ASN A 14 -3.18 0.69 -11.37
N GLN A 15 -3.86 -0.30 -11.94
CA GLN A 15 -3.26 -1.42 -12.66
C GLN A 15 -2.36 -0.98 -13.83
N ALA A 16 -2.64 0.16 -14.47
CA ALA A 16 -1.81 0.70 -15.55
C ALA A 16 -0.35 0.99 -15.13
N TYR A 17 -0.08 1.09 -13.82
CA TYR A 17 1.26 1.33 -13.27
C TYR A 17 1.88 0.08 -12.62
N VAL A 18 1.30 -1.10 -12.83
CA VAL A 18 1.75 -2.36 -12.24
C VAL A 18 2.26 -3.29 -13.34
N ILE A 19 3.40 -3.93 -13.10
CA ILE A 19 3.92 -5.02 -13.93
C ILE A 19 3.47 -6.34 -13.28
N GLY A 20 2.76 -7.17 -14.03
CA GLY A 20 2.40 -8.52 -13.57
C GLY A 20 3.61 -9.45 -13.67
N THR A 21 4.04 -10.02 -12.54
CA THR A 21 5.12 -11.01 -12.48
C THR A 21 4.59 -12.43 -12.55
N SER A 22 5.42 -13.38 -12.96
CA SER A 22 5.12 -14.82 -13.02
C SER A 22 4.96 -15.47 -11.64
N THR A 23 5.61 -14.93 -10.60
CA THR A 23 5.55 -15.44 -9.22
C THR A 23 4.15 -15.28 -8.63
N LYS A 24 3.61 -16.35 -8.07
CA LYS A 24 2.31 -16.37 -7.38
C LYS A 24 2.51 -16.68 -5.90
N VAL A 25 1.75 -15.98 -5.05
CA VAL A 25 1.67 -16.23 -3.61
C VAL A 25 0.26 -16.73 -3.32
N ASP A 26 0.13 -17.78 -2.50
CA ASP A 26 -1.18 -18.25 -2.07
C ASP A 26 -1.79 -17.27 -1.04
N ILE A 27 -3.02 -16.84 -1.31
CA ILE A 27 -3.77 -15.84 -0.53
C ILE A 27 -5.02 -16.47 0.11
N SER A 28 -5.21 -17.79 -0.02
CA SER A 28 -6.37 -18.52 0.49
C SER A 28 -6.71 -18.24 1.97
N SER A 29 -5.72 -17.96 2.81
CA SER A 29 -5.90 -17.69 4.24
C SER A 29 -6.17 -16.22 4.60
N VAL A 30 -6.26 -15.31 3.61
CA VAL A 30 -6.41 -13.87 3.85
C VAL A 30 -7.84 -13.44 3.59
N ASN A 31 -8.52 -12.92 4.61
CA ASN A 31 -9.85 -12.34 4.47
C ASN A 31 -9.75 -10.91 3.92
N VAL A 32 -10.44 -10.64 2.81
CA VAL A 32 -10.48 -9.34 2.13
C VAL A 32 -11.87 -8.71 2.07
N ASP A 33 -12.89 -9.36 2.64
CA ASP A 33 -14.31 -8.96 2.47
C ASP A 33 -14.62 -7.56 3.03
N LYS A 34 -13.83 -7.10 4.01
CA LYS A 34 -13.96 -5.78 4.63
C LYS A 34 -13.50 -4.63 3.72
N PHE A 35 -12.65 -4.90 2.72
CA PHE A 35 -11.97 -3.85 1.95
C PHE A 35 -12.68 -3.51 0.65
N ASP A 36 -13.68 -2.64 0.74
CA ASP A 36 -14.41 -2.10 -0.41
C ASP A 36 -13.93 -0.68 -0.80
N ASP A 37 -14.53 -0.11 -1.86
CA ASP A 37 -14.20 1.24 -2.30
C ASP A 37 -14.53 2.33 -1.26
N LYS A 38 -15.51 2.07 -0.39
CA LYS A 38 -15.92 3.00 0.67
C LYS A 38 -14.86 3.07 1.76
N TYR A 39 -14.25 1.94 2.12
CA TYR A 39 -13.15 1.87 3.09
C TYR A 39 -11.96 2.78 2.73
N PHE A 40 -11.67 2.90 1.43
CA PHE A 40 -10.58 3.75 0.91
C PHE A 40 -11.01 5.16 0.52
N SER A 41 -12.27 5.54 0.74
CA SER A 41 -12.72 6.92 0.51
C SER A 41 -11.96 7.88 1.44
N LYS A 42 -11.56 9.03 0.90
CA LYS A 42 -10.99 10.10 1.72
C LYS A 42 -12.15 10.85 2.36
N GLU A 43 -12.07 11.08 3.66
CA GLU A 43 -12.96 12.04 4.31
C GLU A 43 -12.74 13.42 3.68
N SER A 44 -13.77 13.92 3.00
CA SER A 44 -13.80 15.27 2.47
C SER A 44 -13.86 16.25 3.65
N PRO A 45 -12.99 17.27 3.71
CA PRO A 45 -13.11 18.30 4.73
C PRO A 45 -14.49 18.95 4.60
N LYS A 46 -15.24 19.04 5.69
CA LYS A 46 -16.44 19.88 5.73
C LYS A 46 -15.99 21.29 5.40
N LYS A 47 -16.51 21.89 4.32
CA LYS A 47 -16.26 23.29 3.99
C LYS A 47 -16.80 24.17 5.12
N THR A 48 -15.96 24.48 6.10
CA THR A 48 -16.18 25.61 7.00
C THR A 48 -15.97 26.90 6.19
N LYS A 49 -16.89 27.86 6.29
CA LYS A 49 -16.70 29.20 5.70
C LYS A 49 -15.54 29.88 6.43
N LYS A 50 -14.31 29.68 5.96
CA LYS A 50 -13.09 30.28 6.53
C LYS A 50 -12.86 31.63 5.85
N GLY A 51 -12.68 32.69 6.66
CA GLY A 51 -12.31 34.02 6.19
C GLY A 51 -10.82 34.12 5.82
N GLU A 52 -10.42 35.24 5.21
CA GLU A 52 -9.08 35.45 4.60
C GLU A 52 -7.89 35.21 5.57
N GLY A 53 -8.10 35.40 6.89
CA GLY A 53 -7.09 35.15 7.93
C GLY A 53 -6.94 33.69 8.38
N GLU A 54 -7.93 32.82 8.15
CA GLU A 54 -7.88 31.39 8.52
C GLU A 54 -7.31 30.51 7.39
N PHE A 55 -7.09 31.09 6.20
CA PHE A 55 -6.53 30.40 5.04
C PHE A 55 -5.05 30.02 5.24
N PHE A 56 -4.27 30.88 5.91
CA PHE A 56 -2.85 30.63 6.20
C PHE A 56 -2.61 29.71 7.42
N GLU A 57 -3.58 29.62 8.34
CA GLU A 57 -3.54 28.65 9.46
C GLU A 57 -3.98 27.24 9.01
N ALA A 58 -4.69 27.11 7.89
CA ALA A 58 -5.13 25.82 7.32
C ALA A 58 -3.97 24.99 6.70
N ASP A 59 -2.86 25.60 6.32
CA ASP A 59 -1.67 24.86 5.86
C ASP A 59 -0.90 24.18 7.01
N LYS A 60 -1.23 24.52 8.26
CA LYS A 60 -0.82 23.75 9.46
C LYS A 60 -1.86 22.71 9.86
N GLU A 61 -2.79 22.33 8.97
CA GLU A 61 -3.75 21.25 9.25
C GLU A 61 -2.99 19.94 9.49
N ASP A 62 -2.89 19.62 10.78
CA ASP A 62 -2.79 18.32 11.41
C ASP A 62 -2.63 17.20 10.39
N LYS A 63 -1.40 16.63 10.31
CA LYS A 63 -1.15 15.34 9.66
C LYS A 63 -2.28 14.40 10.06
N LYS A 64 -3.26 14.18 9.17
CA LYS A 64 -4.43 13.34 9.42
C LYS A 64 -3.93 12.05 10.05
N VAL A 65 -4.12 11.93 11.37
CA VAL A 65 -3.62 10.78 12.12
C VAL A 65 -4.34 9.59 11.53
N LEU A 66 -3.55 8.64 10.99
CA LEU A 66 -4.11 7.44 10.39
C LEU A 66 -5.04 6.78 11.42
N PRO A 67 -6.32 6.52 11.08
CA PRO A 67 -7.26 5.89 11.99
C PRO A 67 -6.67 4.61 12.55
N GLN A 68 -6.81 4.40 13.86
CA GLN A 68 -6.24 3.25 14.55
C GLN A 68 -6.75 1.93 13.95
N GLU A 69 -8.03 1.91 13.55
CA GLU A 69 -8.65 0.79 12.85
C GLU A 69 -7.88 0.36 11.60
N LYS A 70 -7.42 1.31 10.76
CA LYS A 70 -6.66 0.98 9.54
C LYS A 70 -5.32 0.32 9.86
N LYS A 71 -4.72 0.65 11.01
CA LYS A 71 -3.48 0.03 11.47
C LYS A 71 -3.71 -1.40 11.96
N ASP A 72 -4.83 -1.65 12.61
CA ASP A 72 -5.15 -2.99 13.13
C ASP A 72 -5.64 -3.93 12.03
N ASP A 73 -6.40 -3.42 11.06
CA ASP A 73 -6.74 -4.12 9.82
C ASP A 73 -5.47 -4.50 9.04
N GLN A 74 -4.51 -3.58 8.93
CA GLN A 74 -3.21 -3.85 8.29
C GLN A 74 -2.48 -5.02 8.97
N LYS A 75 -2.38 -5.02 10.30
CA LYS A 75 -1.68 -6.08 11.05
C LYS A 75 -2.33 -7.44 10.82
N THR A 76 -3.66 -7.47 10.78
CA THR A 76 -4.43 -8.71 10.58
C THR A 76 -4.16 -9.30 9.20
N VAL A 77 -4.22 -8.49 8.15
CA VAL A 77 -3.92 -8.92 6.77
C VAL A 77 -2.45 -9.32 6.61
N ASP A 78 -1.54 -8.52 7.15
CA ASP A 78 -0.10 -8.79 7.06
C ASP A 78 0.27 -10.09 7.77
N ALA A 79 -0.37 -10.42 8.90
CA ALA A 79 -0.11 -11.67 9.61
C ALA A 79 -0.44 -12.92 8.77
N GLY A 80 -1.49 -12.85 7.93
CA GLY A 80 -1.81 -13.91 6.97
C GLY A 80 -0.79 -13.99 5.84
N LEU A 81 -0.45 -12.85 5.23
CA LEU A 81 0.49 -12.78 4.11
C LEU A 81 1.92 -13.16 4.48
N LEU A 82 2.37 -12.82 5.69
CA LEU A 82 3.74 -13.11 6.14
C LEU A 82 4.03 -14.61 6.15
N LYS A 83 3.06 -15.45 6.53
CA LYS A 83 3.22 -16.91 6.52
C LYS A 83 3.44 -17.46 5.10
N ALA A 84 2.67 -16.96 4.14
CA ALA A 84 2.80 -17.35 2.73
C ALA A 84 4.06 -16.80 2.07
N ILE A 85 4.60 -15.68 2.55
CA ILE A 85 5.85 -15.10 2.04
C ILE A 85 7.07 -15.82 2.64
N GLU A 86 7.01 -16.21 3.91
CA GLU A 86 8.11 -16.91 4.59
C GLU A 86 8.25 -18.36 4.14
N SER A 87 7.21 -18.97 3.55
CA SER A 87 7.31 -20.30 2.94
C SER A 87 8.10 -20.32 1.63
N VAL A 88 8.25 -19.17 0.96
CA VAL A 88 9.02 -19.04 -0.28
C VAL A 88 10.41 -18.49 0.04
N PRO A 89 11.49 -19.23 -0.27
CA PRO A 89 12.86 -18.77 -0.03
C PRO A 89 13.12 -17.39 -0.66
N ASP A 90 13.80 -16.51 0.07
CA ASP A 90 14.23 -15.17 -0.36
C ASP A 90 13.12 -14.20 -0.84
N LEU A 91 11.84 -14.58 -0.77
CA LEU A 91 10.77 -13.69 -1.23
C LEU A 91 10.62 -12.47 -0.33
N LYS A 92 10.87 -12.63 0.97
CA LYS A 92 10.85 -11.54 1.95
C LYS A 92 11.91 -10.47 1.64
N THR A 93 13.13 -10.87 1.30
CA THR A 93 14.22 -9.96 0.93
C THR A 93 13.96 -9.34 -0.44
N TYR A 94 13.46 -10.12 -1.41
CA TYR A 94 13.06 -9.64 -2.73
C TYR A 94 12.00 -8.52 -2.65
N LEU A 95 10.94 -8.70 -1.85
CA LEU A 95 9.88 -7.70 -1.70
C LEU A 95 10.34 -6.40 -1.01
N GLY A 96 11.40 -6.46 -0.21
CA GLY A 96 12.03 -5.29 0.41
C GLY A 96 12.94 -4.52 -0.56
N ALA A 97 13.49 -5.20 -1.56
CA ALA A 97 14.33 -4.58 -2.58
C ALA A 97 13.50 -3.84 -3.63
N ARG A 98 14.02 -2.70 -4.10
CA ARG A 98 13.38 -1.94 -5.20
C ARG A 98 13.91 -2.43 -6.53
N PHE A 99 13.00 -2.68 -7.47
CA PHE A 99 13.36 -2.92 -8.86
C PHE A 99 13.74 -1.59 -9.53
N SER A 100 14.90 -1.57 -10.17
CA SER A 100 15.35 -0.49 -11.03
C SER A 100 16.13 -1.06 -12.21
N LEU A 101 16.08 -0.35 -13.34
CA LEU A 101 16.86 -0.71 -14.51
C LEU A 101 18.29 -0.18 -14.33
N LYS A 102 19.27 -1.02 -14.64
CA LYS A 102 20.66 -0.59 -14.78
C LYS A 102 20.91 -0.17 -16.23
N ALA A 103 21.96 0.61 -16.43
CA ALA A 103 22.40 0.98 -17.77
C ALA A 103 22.60 -0.27 -18.63
N GLY A 104 22.05 -0.27 -19.85
CA GLY A 104 22.13 -1.38 -20.80
C GLY A 104 21.03 -2.45 -20.66
N VAL A 105 20.21 -2.43 -19.60
CA VAL A 105 19.09 -3.36 -19.46
C VAL A 105 17.86 -2.86 -20.22
N LYS A 106 17.34 -3.67 -21.16
CA LYS A 106 16.18 -3.31 -21.98
C LYS A 106 14.89 -3.91 -21.41
N PRO A 107 13.86 -3.11 -21.09
CA PRO A 107 12.63 -3.61 -20.47
C PRO A 107 11.86 -4.65 -21.28
N HIS A 108 11.90 -4.57 -22.61
CA HIS A 108 11.18 -5.48 -23.51
C HIS A 108 11.86 -6.85 -23.64
N GLU A 109 13.11 -6.99 -23.17
CA GLU A 109 13.84 -8.26 -23.12
C GLU A 109 13.71 -8.94 -21.75
N LEU A 110 13.16 -8.24 -20.74
CA LEU A 110 12.99 -8.78 -19.40
C LEU A 110 11.75 -9.66 -19.32
N LEU A 111 11.90 -10.78 -18.61
CA LEU A 111 10.81 -11.65 -18.19
C LEU A 111 10.46 -11.32 -16.73
N PHE A 112 9.18 -11.09 -16.47
CA PHE A 112 8.64 -10.73 -15.16
C PHE A 112 7.84 -11.89 -14.57
#